data_AF-A0A358AFE1-F1
#
_entry.id   AF-A0A358AFE1-F1
#
_cell.length_a   1.000
_cell.length_b   1.000
_cell.length_c   1.000
_cell.angle_alpha   90.00
_cell.angle_beta   90.00
_cell.angle_gamma   90.00
#
_symmetry.space_group_name_H-M   'P 1'
#
loop_
_entity.id
_entity.type
_entity.pdbx_description
1 polymer ?
#
loop_
_entity_poly.entity_id
_entity_poly.type
_entity_poly.pdbx_seq_one_letter_code
_entity_poly.pdbx_strand_id
1 'polypeptide(L)'
;MFWQKNNKINLVFVVFGIVALGIILATAILLIKLSIKIKQVDLNKPTNMVGVEDVYQRVFQIKANYQKGIEDLLISTTSTTDNNTIYENVDKVFFAIRVPQELREIHLNTLMNIYKIKETKLSDLEKREKVMDELNKLLVEIKK
;
A
#
# COMPACT_ATOMS: atom_id res chain seq x y z
N MET A 1 65.37 -19.58 -35.25
CA MET A 1 65.49 -18.70 -34.07
C MET A 1 64.30 -17.75 -34.15
N PHE A 2 63.28 -17.79 -33.29
CA PHE A 2 63.35 -17.81 -31.84
C PHE A 2 62.17 -18.58 -31.25
N TRP A 3 62.53 -19.60 -30.48
CA TRP A 3 61.71 -20.14 -29.42
C TRP A 3 61.53 -19.03 -28.38
N GLN A 4 60.31 -18.57 -28.11
CA GLN A 4 60.01 -17.89 -26.85
C GLN A 4 58.68 -18.38 -26.28
N LYS A 5 58.82 -19.55 -25.67
CA LYS A 5 58.11 -20.01 -24.49
C LYS A 5 57.85 -18.85 -23.52
N ASN A 6 56.60 -18.42 -23.41
CA ASN A 6 56.07 -17.76 -22.21
C ASN A 6 54.66 -18.30 -21.93
N ASN A 7 54.60 -19.59 -21.62
CA ASN A 7 53.44 -20.24 -21.00
C ASN A 7 53.35 -19.82 -19.53
N LYS A 8 53.14 -18.53 -19.26
CA LYS A 8 52.61 -18.07 -17.98
C LYS A 8 51.11 -18.00 -18.17
N ILE A 9 50.40 -19.05 -17.75
CA ILE A 9 48.94 -18.98 -17.60
C ILE A 9 48.69 -17.72 -16.78
N ASN A 10 48.10 -16.71 -17.41
CA ASN A 10 47.86 -15.44 -16.77
C ASN A 10 46.73 -15.69 -15.78
N LEU A 11 47.08 -16.02 -14.53
CA LEU A 11 46.20 -16.53 -13.49
C LEU A 11 44.99 -15.60 -13.30
N VAL A 12 45.23 -14.30 -13.47
CA VAL A 12 44.21 -13.24 -13.53
C VAL A 12 43.16 -13.54 -14.60
N PHE A 13 43.55 -13.88 -15.83
CA PHE A 13 42.63 -14.18 -16.93
C PHE A 13 41.79 -15.44 -16.69
N VAL A 14 42.38 -16.46 -16.05
CA VAL A 14 41.65 -17.68 -15.66
C VAL A 14 40.63 -17.38 -14.54
N VAL A 15 41.02 -16.59 -13.55
CA VAL A 15 40.10 -16.15 -12.47
C VAL A 15 38.97 -15.30 -13.03
N PHE A 16 39.26 -14.34 -13.92
CA PHE A 16 38.23 -13.57 -14.61
C PHE A 16 37.30 -14.45 -15.44
N GLY A 17 37.83 -15.48 -16.11
CA GLY A 17 37.02 -16.46 -16.82
C GLY A 17 36.05 -17.22 -15.91
N ILE A 18 36.51 -17.68 -14.74
CA ILE A 18 35.66 -18.38 -13.74
C ILE A 18 34.59 -17.43 -13.17
N VAL A 19 34.95 -16.18 -12.85
CA VAL A 19 34.01 -15.18 -12.35
C VAL A 19 32.93 -14.86 -13.40
N ALA A 20 33.33 -14.66 -14.66
CA ALA A 20 32.40 -14.41 -15.75
C ALA A 20 31.43 -15.58 -15.95
N LEU A 21 31.92 -16.83 -15.90
CA LEU A 21 31.10 -18.03 -15.96
C LEU A 21 30.10 -18.10 -14.80
N GLY A 22 30.52 -17.75 -13.59
CA GLY A 22 29.66 -17.67 -12.41
C GLY A 22 28.52 -16.65 -12.57
N ILE A 23 28.81 -15.47 -13.13
CA ILE A 23 27.81 -14.43 -13.39
C ILE A 23 26.79 -14.90 -14.44
N ILE A 24 27.25 -15.54 -15.52
CA ILE A 24 26.38 -16.08 -16.58
C ILE A 24 25.47 -17.18 -16.02
N LEU A 25 26.00 -18.08 -15.20
CA LEU A 25 25.19 -19.13 -14.55
C LEU A 25 24.17 -18.55 -13.56
N ALA A 26 24.57 -17.57 -12.74
CA ALA A 26 23.68 -16.91 -11.79
C ALA A 26 22.53 -16.17 -12.48
N THR A 27 22.83 -15.45 -13.56
CA THR A 27 21.82 -14.75 -14.38
C THR A 27 20.89 -15.72 -15.08
N ALA A 28 21.39 -16.84 -15.62
CA ALA A 28 20.55 -17.88 -16.23
C ALA A 28 19.57 -18.51 -15.21
N ILE A 29 20.02 -18.82 -14.00
CA ILE A 29 19.17 -19.36 -12.93
C ILE A 29 18.10 -18.34 -12.49
N LEU A 30 18.46 -17.06 -12.41
CA LEU A 30 17.52 -15.98 -12.10
C LEU A 30 16.43 -15.87 -13.17
N LEU A 31 16.79 -15.92 -14.45
CA LEU A 31 15.83 -15.88 -15.57
C LEU A 31 14.91 -17.10 -15.56
N ILE A 32 15.43 -18.31 -15.30
CA ILE A 32 14.62 -19.52 -15.19
C ILE A 32 13.63 -19.43 -14.01
N LYS A 33 14.07 -18.97 -12.83
CA LYS A 33 13.18 -18.77 -11.67
C LYS A 33 12.10 -17.71 -11.94
N LEU A 34 12.43 -16.62 -12.65
CA LEU A 34 11.47 -15.64 -13.11
C LEU A 34 10.43 -16.25 -14.06
N SER A 35 10.86 -17.01 -15.06
CA SER A 35 9.94 -17.68 -16.01
C SER A 35 9.04 -18.74 -15.35
N ILE A 36 9.54 -19.48 -14.36
CA ILE A 36 8.73 -20.46 -13.59
C ILE A 36 7.71 -19.74 -12.71
N LYS A 37 8.09 -18.62 -12.07
CA LYS A 37 7.16 -17.81 -11.27
C LYS A 37 6.06 -17.18 -12.13
N ILE A 38 6.35 -16.84 -13.38
CA ILE A 38 5.36 -16.31 -14.34
C ILE A 38 4.44 -17.42 -14.87
N LYS A 39 4.95 -18.65 -15.09
CA LYS A 39 4.12 -19.81 -15.52
C LYS A 39 3.23 -20.39 -14.41
N GLN A 40 3.49 -20.07 -13.13
CA GLN A 40 2.62 -20.41 -12.01
C GLN A 40 1.53 -19.34 -11.73
N VAL A 41 1.33 -18.38 -12.64
CA VAL A 41 0.02 -17.73 -12.73
C VAL A 41 -0.94 -18.76 -13.28
N ASP A 42 -1.60 -19.43 -12.37
CA ASP A 42 -2.62 -20.47 -12.56
C ASP A 42 -3.70 -20.02 -13.57
N LEU A 43 -3.47 -20.30 -14.85
CA LEU A 43 -4.43 -20.09 -15.94
C LEU A 43 -5.61 -21.08 -15.88
N ASN A 44 -5.61 -22.01 -14.92
CA ASN A 44 -6.68 -22.98 -14.67
C ASN A 44 -7.56 -22.61 -13.48
N LYS A 45 -7.37 -21.43 -12.86
CA LYS A 45 -8.47 -20.89 -12.08
C LYS A 45 -9.61 -20.63 -13.06
N PRO A 46 -10.81 -21.23 -12.86
CA PRO A 46 -11.97 -20.75 -13.57
C PRO A 46 -11.97 -19.24 -13.36
N THR A 47 -11.99 -18.48 -14.45
CA THR A 47 -12.40 -17.09 -14.39
C THR A 47 -13.78 -17.15 -13.78
N ASN A 48 -13.85 -17.06 -12.45
CA ASN A 48 -15.09 -16.91 -11.74
C ASN A 48 -15.64 -15.64 -12.35
N MET A 49 -16.55 -15.80 -13.30
CA MET A 49 -17.43 -14.74 -13.74
C MET A 49 -18.13 -14.36 -12.46
N VAL A 50 -17.55 -13.39 -11.77
CA VAL A 50 -18.10 -12.88 -10.52
C VAL A 50 -19.48 -12.44 -10.92
N GLY A 51 -20.48 -13.19 -10.48
CA GLY A 51 -21.87 -12.91 -10.82
C GLY A 51 -22.10 -11.44 -10.52
N VAL A 52 -22.82 -10.75 -11.39
CA VAL A 52 -23.09 -9.32 -11.23
C VAL A 52 -23.65 -9.03 -9.82
N GLU A 53 -24.47 -9.96 -9.30
CA GLU A 53 -24.93 -10.04 -7.90
C GLU A 53 -23.80 -9.95 -6.85
N ASP A 54 -22.74 -10.73 -7.03
CA ASP A 54 -21.58 -10.86 -6.14
C ASP A 54 -20.68 -9.61 -6.17
N VAL A 55 -20.71 -8.85 -7.28
CA VAL A 55 -20.05 -7.55 -7.40
C VAL A 55 -20.85 -6.49 -6.66
N TYR A 56 -22.17 -6.45 -6.87
CA TYR A 56 -23.06 -5.51 -6.18
C TYR A 56 -23.01 -5.70 -4.66
N GLN A 57 -23.14 -6.94 -4.16
CA GLN A 57 -23.03 -7.20 -2.72
C GLN A 57 -21.70 -6.75 -2.13
N ARG A 58 -20.59 -6.93 -2.86
CA ARG A 58 -19.27 -6.44 -2.43
C ARG A 58 -19.19 -4.92 -2.39
N VAL A 59 -19.77 -4.20 -3.36
CA VAL A 59 -19.78 -2.73 -3.36
C VAL A 59 -20.59 -2.18 -2.19
N PHE A 60 -21.78 -2.74 -1.91
CA PHE A 60 -22.58 -2.36 -0.76
C PHE A 60 -21.85 -2.63 0.57
N GLN A 61 -21.18 -3.77 0.69
CA GLN A 61 -20.36 -4.08 1.87
C GLN A 61 -19.19 -3.12 2.03
N ILE A 62 -18.54 -2.68 0.94
CA ILE A 62 -17.45 -1.70 1.01
C ILE A 62 -17.97 -0.36 1.54
N LYS A 63 -19.09 0.16 1.02
CA LYS A 63 -19.66 1.43 1.51
C LYS A 63 -20.10 1.33 2.97
N ALA A 64 -20.75 0.24 3.37
CA ALA A 64 -21.17 0.02 4.75
C ALA A 64 -19.99 -0.11 5.72
N ASN A 65 -18.96 -0.88 5.36
CA ASN A 65 -17.74 -1.01 6.17
C ASN A 65 -17.00 0.33 6.27
N TYR A 66 -16.95 1.08 5.17
CA TYR A 66 -16.37 2.42 5.15
C TYR A 66 -17.10 3.36 6.11
N GLN A 67 -18.43 3.44 6.00
CA GLN A 67 -19.26 4.24 6.91
C GLN A 67 -19.02 3.88 8.37
N LYS A 68 -19.05 2.58 8.69
CA LYS A 68 -18.85 2.09 10.05
C LYS A 68 -17.47 2.45 10.60
N GLY A 69 -16.41 2.33 9.79
CA GLY A 69 -15.07 2.70 10.24
C GLY A 69 -14.92 4.20 10.54
N ILE A 70 -15.61 5.06 9.78
CA ILE A 70 -15.65 6.50 10.08
C ILE A 70 -16.51 6.79 11.32
N GLU A 71 -17.63 6.08 11.52
CA GLU A 71 -18.46 6.18 12.73
C GLU A 71 -17.68 5.77 13.99
N ASP A 72 -16.98 4.64 13.94
CA ASP A 72 -16.14 4.14 15.03
C ASP A 72 -15.00 5.13 15.34
N LEU A 73 -14.39 5.72 14.30
CA LEU A 73 -13.36 6.74 14.45
C LEU A 73 -13.89 8.00 15.14
N LEU A 74 -15.07 8.46 14.75
CA LEU A 74 -15.72 9.62 15.38
C LEU A 74 -15.96 9.36 16.87
N ILE A 75 -16.53 8.20 17.23
CA ILE A 75 -16.77 7.81 18.62
C ILE A 75 -15.46 7.75 19.42
N SER A 76 -14.41 7.18 18.83
CA SER A 76 -13.08 7.09 19.47
C SER A 76 -12.48 8.47 19.72
N THR A 77 -12.69 9.41 18.79
CA THR A 77 -12.20 10.80 18.87
C THR A 77 -12.93 11.56 19.98
N THR A 78 -14.24 11.34 20.15
CA THR A 78 -15.02 11.95 21.24
C THR A 78 -14.60 11.44 22.61
N SER A 79 -14.21 10.16 22.69
CA SER A 79 -13.84 9.50 23.96
C SER A 79 -12.38 9.74 24.37
N THR A 80 -11.55 10.25 23.46
CA THR A 80 -10.12 10.46 23.67
C THR A 80 -9.84 11.94 23.92
N THR A 81 -9.01 12.24 24.94
CA THR A 81 -8.59 13.63 25.24
C THR A 81 -7.17 13.92 24.74
N ASP A 82 -6.38 12.89 24.46
CA ASP A 82 -5.04 13.03 23.88
C ASP A 82 -5.10 13.17 22.34
N ASN A 83 -4.59 14.29 21.85
CA ASN A 83 -4.56 14.60 20.43
C ASN A 83 -3.66 13.67 19.63
N ASN A 84 -2.54 13.21 20.20
CA ASN A 84 -1.66 12.30 19.47
C ASN A 84 -2.36 10.97 19.17
N THR A 85 -3.03 10.41 20.18
CA THR A 85 -3.87 9.21 20.03
C THR A 85 -4.98 9.41 18.99
N ILE A 86 -5.60 10.60 18.93
CA ILE A 86 -6.61 10.91 17.89
C ILE A 86 -5.99 10.79 16.50
N TYR A 87 -4.84 11.42 16.25
CA TYR A 87 -4.21 11.36 14.93
C TYR A 87 -3.70 9.96 14.57
N GLU A 88 -3.17 9.21 15.53
CA GLU A 88 -2.79 7.81 15.32
C GLU A 88 -3.99 6.95 14.93
N ASN A 89 -5.15 7.16 15.57
CA ASN A 89 -6.40 6.49 15.22
C ASN A 89 -6.90 6.90 13.83
N VAL A 90 -6.81 8.18 13.48
CA VAL A 90 -7.15 8.67 12.13
C VAL A 90 -6.30 7.95 11.10
N ASP A 91 -4.98 7.93 11.26
CA ASP A 91 -4.06 7.27 10.33
C ASP A 91 -4.39 5.78 10.20
N LYS A 92 -4.55 5.10 11.34
CA LYS A 92 -4.88 3.68 11.36
C LYS A 92 -6.15 3.38 10.57
N VAL A 93 -7.21 4.16 10.76
CA VAL A 93 -8.48 3.93 10.07
C VAL A 93 -8.39 4.33 8.59
N PHE A 94 -7.88 5.52 8.28
CA PHE A 94 -7.85 6.03 6.91
C PHE A 94 -6.97 5.19 5.98
N PHE A 95 -5.84 4.66 6.46
CA PHE A 95 -4.96 3.83 5.64
C PHE A 95 -5.38 2.36 5.59
N ALA A 96 -6.11 1.85 6.58
CA ALA A 96 -6.55 0.45 6.60
C ALA A 96 -7.88 0.21 5.87
N ILE A 97 -8.73 1.23 5.76
CA ILE A 97 -10.09 1.06 5.27
C ILE A 97 -10.16 1.13 3.74
N ARG A 98 -10.97 0.25 3.14
CA ARG A 98 -11.22 0.30 1.70
C ARG A 98 -12.24 1.40 1.40
N VAL A 99 -11.85 2.36 0.57
CA VAL A 99 -12.69 3.52 0.22
C VAL A 99 -13.48 3.25 -1.06
N PRO A 100 -14.80 3.51 -1.09
CA PRO A 100 -15.59 3.53 -2.32
C PRO A 100 -15.01 4.50 -3.35
N GLN A 101 -15.13 4.20 -4.64
CA GLN A 101 -14.44 4.95 -5.68
C GLN A 101 -14.93 6.41 -5.75
N GLU A 102 -16.23 6.61 -5.58
CA GLU A 102 -16.93 7.88 -5.59
C GLU A 102 -16.58 8.80 -4.41
N LEU A 103 -16.11 8.23 -3.30
CA LEU A 103 -15.76 8.99 -2.08
C LEU A 103 -14.25 9.21 -1.92
N ARG A 104 -13.43 8.74 -2.86
CA ARG A 104 -11.98 8.73 -2.74
C ARG A 104 -11.38 10.12 -2.63
N GLU A 105 -11.86 11.07 -3.44
CA GLU A 105 -11.37 12.44 -3.40
C GLU A 105 -11.74 13.12 -2.07
N ILE A 106 -12.99 12.96 -1.63
CA ILE A 106 -13.47 13.50 -0.36
C ILE A 106 -12.67 12.92 0.80
N HIS A 107 -12.43 11.60 0.80
CA HIS A 107 -11.58 10.92 1.79
C HIS A 107 -10.18 11.53 1.88
N LEU A 108 -9.51 11.71 0.75
CA LEU A 108 -8.16 12.31 0.71
C LEU A 108 -8.18 13.77 1.18
N ASN A 109 -9.19 14.54 0.77
CA ASN A 109 -9.34 15.93 1.19
C ASN A 109 -9.58 16.05 2.70
N THR A 110 -10.43 15.19 3.27
CA THR A 110 -10.67 15.10 4.72
C THR A 110 -9.39 14.77 5.47
N LEU A 111 -8.62 13.77 5.00
CA LEU A 111 -7.34 13.43 5.61
C LEU A 111 -6.39 14.62 5.61
N MET A 112 -6.23 15.29 4.47
CA MET A 112 -5.36 16.46 4.38
C MET A 112 -5.81 17.63 5.24
N ASN A 113 -7.12 17.85 5.38
CA ASN A 113 -7.65 18.87 6.27
C ASN A 113 -7.36 18.55 7.75
N ILE A 114 -7.50 17.29 8.16
CA ILE A 114 -7.15 16.84 9.51
C ILE A 114 -5.65 17.07 9.78
N TYR A 115 -4.78 16.78 8.82
CA TYR A 115 -3.35 17.08 8.93
C TYR A 115 -3.06 18.58 9.03
N LYS A 116 -3.75 19.42 8.27
CA LYS A 116 -3.64 20.88 8.42
C LYS A 116 -4.05 21.32 9.83
N ILE A 117 -5.12 20.76 10.39
CA ILE A 117 -5.57 21.05 11.75
C ILE A 117 -4.48 20.68 12.78
N LYS A 118 -3.83 19.52 12.62
CA LYS A 118 -2.71 19.08 13.47
C LYS A 118 -1.60 20.13 13.56
N GLU A 119 -1.24 20.73 12.43
CA GLU A 119 -0.17 21.74 12.32
C GLU A 119 -0.55 23.14 12.81
N THR A 120 -1.85 23.41 13.03
CA THR A 120 -2.27 24.72 13.53
C THR A 120 -1.84 24.99 14.97
N LYS A 121 -1.76 26.28 15.34
CA LYS A 121 -1.50 26.73 16.72
C LYS A 121 -2.78 26.90 17.56
N LEU A 122 -3.77 26.04 17.33
CA LEU A 122 -5.02 26.02 18.11
C LEU A 122 -4.82 25.27 19.42
N SER A 123 -5.70 25.49 20.39
CA SER A 123 -5.76 24.67 21.60
C SER A 123 -6.14 23.23 21.26
N ASP A 124 -5.80 22.30 22.15
CA ASP A 124 -6.07 20.89 21.91
C ASP A 124 -7.56 20.57 21.76
N LEU A 125 -8.40 21.29 22.52
CA LEU A 125 -9.85 21.21 22.45
C LEU A 125 -10.37 21.63 21.07
N GLU A 126 -9.93 22.79 20.58
CA GLU A 126 -10.35 23.34 19.28
C GLU A 126 -9.88 22.45 18.12
N LYS A 127 -8.68 21.86 18.21
CA LYS A 127 -8.21 20.90 17.21
C LYS A 127 -9.13 19.69 17.15
N ARG A 128 -9.47 19.11 18.31
CA ARG A 128 -10.37 17.96 18.38
C ARG A 128 -11.74 18.28 17.81
N GLU A 129 -12.33 19.41 18.17
CA GLU A 129 -13.63 19.85 17.62
C GLU A 129 -13.59 19.96 16.10
N LYS A 130 -12.54 20.58 15.54
CA LYS A 130 -12.39 20.68 14.08
C LYS A 130 -12.18 19.33 13.41
N VAL A 131 -11.45 18.41 14.04
CA VAL A 131 -11.31 17.04 13.51
C VAL A 131 -12.67 16.33 13.50
N MET A 132 -13.44 16.44 14.59
CA MET A 132 -14.80 15.87 14.63
C MET A 132 -15.71 16.48 13.56
N ASP A 133 -15.62 17.79 13.31
CA ASP A 133 -16.37 18.44 12.23
C ASP A 133 -16.02 17.89 10.85
N GLU A 134 -14.73 17.70 10.54
CA GLU A 134 -14.29 17.12 9.28
C GLU A 134 -14.77 15.67 9.11
N LEU A 135 -14.71 14.87 10.18
CA LEU A 135 -15.24 13.50 10.19
C LEU A 135 -16.77 13.47 10.01
N ASN A 136 -17.50 14.38 10.66
CA ASN A 136 -18.95 14.51 10.52
C ASN A 136 -19.34 14.91 9.09
N LYS A 137 -18.63 15.86 8.47
CA LYS A 137 -18.86 16.24 7.07
C LYS A 137 -18.69 15.04 6.14
N LEU A 138 -17.60 14.29 6.30
CA LEU A 138 -17.36 13.08 5.53
C LEU A 138 -18.50 12.07 5.70
N LEU A 139 -18.97 11.87 6.93
CA LEU A 139 -20.04 10.95 7.26
C LEU A 139 -21.39 11.34 6.65
N VAL A 140 -21.69 12.64 6.57
CA VAL A 140 -22.86 13.15 5.83
C VAL A 140 -22.74 12.85 4.33
N GLU A 141 -21.57 13.04 3.73
CA GLU A 141 -21.35 12.72 2.30
C GLU A 141 -21.47 11.20 2.02
N ILE A 142 -21.05 10.34 2.96
CA ILE A 142 -21.21 8.89 2.83
C ILE A 142 -22.70 8.50 2.83
N LYS A 143 -23.54 9.21 3.60
CA LYS A 143 -24.97 8.91 3.75
C LYS A 143 -25.85 9.44 2.61
N LYS A 144 -25.31 10.32 1.76
CA LYS A 144 -25.95 10.69 0.49
C LYS A 144 -25.90 9.53 -0.51
#